data_AF-A0A1I7HZ65-F1
#
_entry.id   AF-A0A1I7HZ65-F1
#
_cell.length_a   1.000
_cell.length_b   1.000
_cell.length_c   1.000
_cell.angle_alpha   90.00
_cell.angle_beta   90.00
_cell.angle_gamma   90.00
#
_symmetry.space_group_name_H-M   'P 1'
#
loop_
_entity.id
_entity.type
_entity.pdbx_description
1 polymer ?
#
loop_
_entity_poly.entity_id
_entity_poly.type
_entity_poly.pdbx_seq_one_letter_code
_entity_poly.pdbx_strand_id
1 'polypeptide(L)'
;MFKKTPESLRLTLRALARLVGYPNAELRAQMPALLDALRLEQSLPPERMQEIEALCRQLCAMEPMEAEARYVDTFDRGRQTSLHLFEHVHGDSRERGPALIDLLQTYEQAGLHFEAPELPDHLGVVLEFASTQPPAVAREFLGEVAHILNALFTALANRGNPYACVIAAVLEVTGQRVQAVAITPEPGLDDTWAEPEAFDGCATQGQNRPGQAQPLHFVRNPRASSSSQGVSP
;
A
#
# COMPACT_ATOMS: atom_id res chain seq x y z
N MET A 1 23.40 -29.09 0.04
CA MET A 1 21.93 -29.14 -0.12
C MET A 1 21.19 -28.29 0.93
N PHE A 2 21.86 -27.33 1.58
CA PHE A 2 21.24 -26.39 2.52
C PHE A 2 21.11 -25.04 1.81
N LYS A 3 19.89 -24.48 1.76
CA LYS A 3 19.71 -23.07 1.38
C LYS A 3 20.04 -22.24 2.62
N LYS A 4 21.00 -21.32 2.52
CA LYS A 4 21.20 -20.33 3.58
C LYS A 4 19.97 -19.43 3.60
N THR A 5 19.27 -19.39 4.73
CA THR A 5 18.29 -18.34 4.99
C THR A 5 19.07 -17.04 5.12
N PRO A 6 18.70 -15.95 4.42
CA PRO A 6 19.39 -14.69 4.56
C PRO A 6 19.39 -14.24 6.03
N GLU A 7 20.55 -13.85 6.54
CA GLU A 7 20.76 -13.45 7.94
C GLU A 7 20.03 -12.13 8.27
N SER A 8 19.68 -11.34 7.25
CA SER A 8 18.97 -10.08 7.34
C SER A 8 18.07 -9.88 6.12
N LEU A 9 16.95 -9.18 6.30
CA LEU A 9 16.09 -8.67 5.22
C LEU A 9 16.05 -7.13 5.18
N ARG A 10 16.83 -6.47 6.04
CA ARG A 10 16.76 -5.03 6.28
C ARG A 10 17.05 -4.23 5.01
N LEU A 11 18.14 -4.53 4.30
CA LEU A 11 18.51 -3.73 3.13
C LEU A 11 17.56 -3.97 1.97
N THR A 12 17.14 -5.21 1.78
CA THR A 12 16.21 -5.61 0.72
C THR A 12 14.85 -4.98 0.93
N LEU A 13 14.27 -5.08 2.13
CA LEU A 13 12.97 -4.48 2.42
C LEU A 13 12.98 -2.96 2.29
N ARG A 14 14.06 -2.28 2.73
CA ARG A 14 14.21 -0.83 2.53
C ARG A 14 14.34 -0.45 1.05
N ALA A 15 15.11 -1.22 0.28
CA ALA A 15 15.26 -0.97 -1.15
C ALA A 15 13.92 -1.17 -1.89
N LEU A 16 13.19 -2.25 -1.57
CA LEU A 16 11.87 -2.51 -2.14
C LEU A 16 10.85 -1.44 -1.72
N ALA A 17 10.88 -0.97 -0.47
CA ALA A 17 10.05 0.13 0.01
C ALA A 17 10.27 1.42 -0.80
N ARG A 18 11.52 1.74 -1.11
CA ARG A 18 11.87 2.89 -1.97
C ARG A 18 11.45 2.67 -3.41
N LEU A 19 11.61 1.46 -3.95
CA LEU A 19 11.24 1.13 -5.33
C LEU A 19 9.74 1.18 -5.60
N VAL A 20 8.89 0.95 -4.60
CA VAL A 20 7.43 1.16 -4.74
C VAL A 20 7.01 2.62 -4.55
N GLY A 21 7.92 3.53 -4.21
CA GLY A 21 7.60 4.95 -4.02
C GLY A 21 7.53 5.74 -5.33
N TYR A 22 6.99 6.96 -5.23
CA TYR A 22 6.88 7.89 -6.34
C TYR A 22 8.27 8.20 -6.96
N PRO A 23 8.44 8.05 -8.29
CA PRO A 23 9.76 8.06 -8.94
C PRO A 23 10.26 9.48 -9.21
N ASN A 24 10.32 10.32 -8.17
CA ASN A 24 10.87 11.66 -8.24
C ASN A 24 12.39 11.67 -8.54
N ALA A 25 12.95 12.87 -8.74
CA ALA A 25 14.38 13.03 -9.01
C ALA A 25 15.29 12.42 -7.92
N GLU A 26 14.88 12.48 -6.65
CA GLU A 26 15.63 11.92 -5.54
C GLU A 26 15.70 10.39 -5.62
N LEU A 27 14.57 9.71 -5.81
CA LEU A 27 14.52 8.26 -5.94
C LEU A 27 15.35 7.79 -7.14
N ARG A 28 15.21 8.46 -8.30
CA ARG A 28 15.96 8.12 -9.50
C ARG A 28 17.47 8.29 -9.31
N ALA A 29 17.91 9.29 -8.54
CA ALA A 29 19.31 9.48 -8.18
C ALA A 29 19.85 8.39 -7.22
N GLN A 30 18.98 7.83 -6.37
CA GLN A 30 19.32 6.76 -5.42
C GLN A 30 19.37 5.37 -6.06
N MET A 31 18.86 5.20 -7.28
CA MET A 31 18.70 3.90 -7.94
C MET A 31 19.94 2.99 -7.92
N PRO A 32 21.17 3.48 -8.21
CA PRO A 32 22.37 2.64 -8.13
C PRO A 32 22.62 2.09 -6.72
N ALA A 33 22.44 2.92 -5.69
CA ALA A 33 22.62 2.53 -4.30
C ALA A 33 21.56 1.51 -3.83
N LEU A 34 20.33 1.61 -4.34
CA LEU A 34 19.28 0.62 -4.06
C LEU A 34 19.65 -0.74 -4.66
N LEU A 35 20.14 -0.77 -5.90
CA LEU A 35 20.60 -2.01 -6.54
C LEU A 35 21.80 -2.63 -5.81
N ASP A 36 22.76 -1.81 -5.37
CA ASP A 36 23.90 -2.29 -4.59
C ASP A 36 23.48 -2.87 -3.24
N ALA A 37 22.51 -2.26 -2.56
CA ALA A 37 21.94 -2.79 -1.33
C ALA A 37 21.27 -4.17 -1.52
N LEU A 38 20.51 -4.34 -2.61
CA LEU A 38 19.89 -5.62 -2.97
C LEU A 38 20.93 -6.70 -3.26
N ARG A 39 21.99 -6.36 -4.03
CA ARG A 39 23.09 -7.28 -4.35
C ARG A 39 23.93 -7.65 -3.14
N LEU A 40 24.07 -6.73 -2.18
CA LEU A 40 24.83 -6.96 -0.95
C LEU A 40 24.12 -7.97 -0.04
N GLU A 41 22.81 -7.85 0.12
CA GLU A 41 22.07 -8.72 1.05
C GLU A 41 21.73 -10.09 0.44
N GLN A 42 21.68 -10.19 -0.90
CA GLN A 42 21.51 -11.47 -1.63
C GLN A 42 20.26 -12.27 -1.22
N SER A 43 19.21 -11.57 -0.79
CA SER A 43 17.94 -12.18 -0.34
C SER A 43 17.01 -12.57 -1.48
N LEU A 44 17.31 -12.16 -2.72
CA LEU A 44 16.49 -12.38 -3.91
C LEU A 44 17.10 -13.41 -4.86
N PRO A 45 16.27 -14.17 -5.60
CA PRO A 45 16.77 -15.03 -6.67
C PRO A 45 17.35 -14.20 -7.83
N PRO A 46 18.29 -14.75 -8.61
CA PRO A 46 18.95 -14.00 -9.70
C PRO A 46 17.97 -13.46 -10.76
N GLU A 47 16.94 -14.22 -11.09
CA GLU A 47 15.90 -13.83 -12.06
C GLU A 47 15.18 -12.55 -11.59
N ARG A 48 14.76 -12.53 -10.32
CA ARG A 48 14.14 -11.36 -9.71
C ARG A 48 15.04 -10.13 -9.72
N MET A 49 16.31 -10.32 -9.41
CA MET A 49 17.29 -9.24 -9.44
C MET A 49 17.39 -8.62 -10.84
N GLN A 50 17.40 -9.45 -11.90
CA GLN A 50 17.45 -8.97 -13.28
C GLN A 50 16.20 -8.17 -13.67
N GLU A 51 15.02 -8.61 -13.25
CA GLU A 51 13.76 -7.88 -13.49
C GLU A 51 13.77 -6.51 -12.79
N ILE A 52 14.23 -6.45 -11.54
CA ILE A 52 14.37 -5.18 -10.80
C ILE A 52 15.38 -4.27 -11.50
N GLU A 53 16.54 -4.79 -11.92
CA GLU A 53 17.52 -4.01 -12.68
C GLU A 53 16.95 -3.44 -13.98
N ALA A 54 16.11 -4.21 -14.67
CA ALA A 54 15.43 -3.76 -15.88
C ALA A 54 14.44 -2.63 -15.59
N LEU A 55 13.61 -2.77 -14.54
CA LEU A 55 12.70 -1.72 -14.08
C LEU A 55 13.48 -0.44 -13.73
N CYS A 56 14.54 -0.56 -12.93
CA CYS A 56 15.38 0.55 -12.52
C CYS A 56 15.97 1.28 -13.74
N ARG A 57 16.51 0.53 -14.71
CA ARG A 57 17.06 1.09 -15.95
C ARG A 57 16.00 1.83 -16.75
N GLN A 58 14.80 1.25 -16.86
CA GLN A 58 13.67 1.86 -17.57
C GLN A 58 13.25 3.19 -16.92
N LEU A 59 13.07 3.22 -15.60
CA LEU A 59 12.69 4.44 -14.86
C LEU A 59 13.75 5.54 -14.98
N CYS A 60 15.04 5.19 -14.96
CA CYS A 60 16.12 6.16 -15.12
C CYS A 60 16.29 6.67 -16.55
N ALA A 61 15.84 5.91 -17.56
CA ALA A 61 15.95 6.29 -18.97
C ALA A 61 14.74 7.11 -19.47
N MET A 62 13.63 7.12 -18.73
CA MET A 62 12.44 7.89 -19.06
C MET A 62 12.62 9.38 -18.78
N GLU A 63 11.88 10.22 -19.52
CA GLU A 63 11.68 11.61 -19.13
C GLU A 63 11.01 11.66 -17.74
N PRO A 64 11.46 12.56 -16.83
CA PRO A 64 10.93 12.64 -15.46
C PRO A 64 9.41 12.66 -15.36
N MET A 65 8.77 13.53 -16.15
CA MET A 65 7.32 13.68 -16.15
C MET A 65 6.61 12.42 -16.65
N GLU A 66 7.23 11.67 -17.58
CA GLU A 66 6.66 10.42 -18.08
C GLU A 66 6.72 9.31 -17.02
N ALA A 67 7.86 9.17 -16.33
CA ALA A 67 8.01 8.19 -15.26
C ALA A 67 7.00 8.46 -14.13
N GLU A 68 6.86 9.72 -13.76
CA GLU A 68 5.93 10.20 -12.74
C GLU A 68 4.46 9.99 -13.16
N ALA A 69 4.08 10.34 -14.39
CA ALA A 69 2.73 10.11 -14.91
C ALA A 69 2.39 8.61 -14.97
N ARG A 70 3.31 7.75 -15.40
CA ARG A 70 3.12 6.30 -15.43
C ARG A 70 2.94 5.71 -14.03
N TYR A 71 3.63 6.24 -13.03
CA TYR A 71 3.44 5.82 -11.65
C TYR A 71 2.01 6.12 -11.17
N VAL A 72 1.54 7.35 -11.36
CA VAL A 72 0.17 7.76 -10.99
C VAL A 72 -0.85 6.92 -11.75
N ASP A 73 -0.63 6.68 -13.05
CA ASP A 73 -1.50 5.81 -13.85
C ASP A 73 -1.54 4.37 -13.33
N THR A 74 -0.42 3.88 -12.79
CA THR A 74 -0.30 2.54 -12.23
C THR A 74 -1.00 2.42 -10.88
N PHE A 75 -0.71 3.32 -9.94
CA PHE A 75 -1.04 3.10 -8.53
C PHE A 75 -2.24 3.92 -8.03
N ASP A 76 -2.62 5.01 -8.72
CA ASP A 76 -3.59 5.98 -8.18
C ASP A 76 -4.94 5.97 -8.93
N ARG A 77 -5.08 5.19 -10.01
CA ARG A 77 -6.28 5.18 -10.87
C ARG A 77 -7.31 4.07 -10.57
N GLY A 78 -7.09 3.24 -9.55
CA GLY A 78 -8.00 2.17 -9.16
C GLY A 78 -7.50 1.36 -7.97
N ARG A 79 -8.37 0.57 -7.33
CA ARG A 79 -8.02 -0.17 -6.10
C ARG A 79 -7.20 -1.41 -6.41
N GLN A 80 -7.43 -2.06 -7.55
CA GLN A 80 -6.71 -3.27 -7.99
C GLN A 80 -5.19 -3.15 -7.94
N THR A 81 -4.69 -1.95 -8.21
CA THR A 81 -3.25 -1.67 -8.21
C THR A 81 -2.85 -0.69 -7.11
N SER A 82 -3.74 -0.27 -6.21
CA SER A 82 -3.43 0.63 -5.11
C SER A 82 -2.36 0.05 -4.18
N LEU A 83 -1.47 0.91 -3.69
CA LEU A 83 -0.47 0.55 -2.68
C LEU A 83 -1.01 0.64 -1.24
N HIS A 84 -2.23 1.12 -1.04
CA HIS A 84 -2.91 1.11 0.25
C HIS A 84 -3.54 -0.24 0.50
N LEU A 85 -2.91 -1.08 1.33
CA LEU A 85 -3.28 -2.47 1.50
C LEU A 85 -4.74 -2.65 1.98
N PHE A 86 -5.24 -1.75 2.83
CA PHE A 86 -6.60 -1.87 3.36
C PHE A 86 -7.68 -1.51 2.34
N GLU A 87 -7.35 -0.82 1.25
CA GLU A 87 -8.32 -0.58 0.17
C GLU A 87 -8.72 -1.87 -0.54
N HIS A 88 -7.84 -2.87 -0.59
CA HIS A 88 -8.12 -4.19 -1.18
C HIS A 88 -9.06 -5.02 -0.31
N VAL A 89 -9.10 -4.78 1.00
CA VAL A 89 -9.88 -5.57 1.97
C VAL A 89 -11.20 -4.88 2.32
N HIS A 90 -11.13 -3.59 2.65
CA HIS A 90 -12.25 -2.82 3.17
C HIS A 90 -12.84 -1.84 2.17
N GLY A 91 -12.12 -1.48 1.09
CA GLY A 91 -12.55 -0.43 0.18
C GLY A 91 -12.86 0.88 0.92
N ASP A 92 -14.06 1.43 0.71
CA ASP A 92 -14.56 2.62 1.42
C ASP A 92 -15.36 2.28 2.69
N SER A 93 -15.27 1.04 3.17
CA SER A 93 -15.93 0.60 4.39
C SER A 93 -15.45 1.40 5.60
N ARG A 94 -16.38 1.63 6.54
CA ARG A 94 -16.08 2.23 7.85
C ARG A 94 -15.08 1.43 8.68
N GLU A 95 -14.84 0.17 8.30
CA GLU A 95 -13.87 -0.72 8.93
C GLU A 95 -12.41 -0.35 8.64
N ARG A 96 -12.14 0.45 7.59
CA ARG A 96 -10.78 0.91 7.27
C ARG A 96 -10.17 1.74 8.41
N GLY A 97 -10.96 2.61 9.03
CA GLY A 97 -10.49 3.50 10.10
C GLY A 97 -9.93 2.73 11.31
N PRO A 98 -10.70 1.81 11.92
CA PRO A 98 -10.20 0.93 12.97
C PRO A 98 -8.95 0.13 12.58
N ALA A 99 -8.91 -0.44 11.38
CA ALA A 99 -7.73 -1.20 10.91
C ALA A 99 -6.46 -0.33 10.85
N LEU A 100 -6.56 0.93 10.41
CA LEU A 100 -5.44 1.87 10.42
C LEU A 100 -4.94 2.17 11.84
N ILE A 101 -5.85 2.28 12.81
CA ILE A 101 -5.49 2.51 14.22
C ILE A 101 -4.75 1.29 14.79
N ASP A 102 -5.24 0.08 14.52
CA ASP A 102 -4.61 -1.16 14.98
C ASP A 102 -3.20 -1.33 14.39
N LEU A 103 -3.01 -0.95 13.11
CA LEU A 103 -1.70 -0.97 12.46
C LEU A 103 -0.75 0.07 13.06
N LEU A 104 -1.22 1.28 13.38
CA LEU A 104 -0.41 2.28 14.09
C LEU A 104 0.05 1.79 15.46
N GLN A 105 -0.85 1.16 16.23
CA GLN A 105 -0.49 0.57 17.52
C GLN A 105 0.58 -0.52 17.37
N THR A 106 0.53 -1.30 16.29
CA THR A 106 1.56 -2.30 15.96
C THR A 106 2.93 -1.64 15.75
N TYR A 107 2.98 -0.50 15.04
CA TYR A 107 4.22 0.27 14.85
C TYR A 107 4.75 0.84 16.18
N GLU A 108 3.86 1.43 17.00
CA GLU A 108 4.21 2.00 18.30
C GLU A 108 4.73 0.95 19.29
N GLN A 109 4.14 -0.25 19.29
CA GLN A 109 4.59 -1.37 20.14
C GLN A 109 6.01 -1.84 19.79
N ALA A 110 6.46 -1.65 18.55
CA ALA A 110 7.84 -1.87 18.14
C ALA A 110 8.78 -0.71 18.51
N GLY A 111 8.27 0.33 19.20
CA GLY A 111 9.03 1.51 19.62
C GLY A 111 9.21 2.56 18.52
N LEU A 112 8.46 2.45 17.42
CA LEU A 112 8.54 3.39 16.29
C LEU A 112 7.49 4.49 16.43
N HIS A 113 7.88 5.71 16.09
CA HIS A 113 6.97 6.84 16.00
C HIS A 113 6.63 7.07 14.54
N PHE A 114 5.35 6.99 14.21
CA PHE A 114 4.89 7.12 12.83
C PHE A 114 4.74 8.59 12.44
N GLU A 115 5.70 9.10 11.66
CA GLU A 115 5.71 10.47 11.13
C GLU A 115 5.94 10.44 9.62
N ALA A 116 5.06 9.75 8.89
CA ALA A 116 5.11 9.72 7.43
C ALA A 116 4.03 10.62 6.82
N PRO A 117 4.25 11.17 5.60
CA PRO A 117 3.21 11.85 4.84
C PRO A 117 2.13 10.88 4.33
N GLU A 118 2.48 9.58 4.22
CA GLU A 118 1.59 8.51 3.77
C GLU A 118 0.76 7.92 4.91
N LEU A 119 -0.31 7.21 4.56
CA LEU A 119 -1.08 6.39 5.51
C LEU A 119 -0.26 5.17 5.99
N PRO A 120 -0.53 4.66 7.21
CA PRO A 120 0.23 3.56 7.79
C PRO A 120 0.13 2.25 6.99
N ASP A 121 -0.92 2.07 6.18
CA ASP A 121 -1.16 0.89 5.34
C ASP A 121 -0.55 1.01 3.94
N HIS A 122 0.12 2.11 3.61
CA HIS A 122 0.84 2.24 2.33
C HIS A 122 1.98 1.22 2.29
N LEU A 123 2.09 0.44 1.21
CA LEU A 123 3.05 -0.66 1.10
C LEU A 123 4.50 -0.23 1.39
N GLY A 124 4.91 0.96 0.94
CA GLY A 124 6.23 1.51 1.26
C GLY A 124 6.47 1.64 2.77
N VAL A 125 5.48 2.14 3.51
CA VAL A 125 5.54 2.27 4.98
C VAL A 125 5.62 0.90 5.65
N VAL A 126 4.77 -0.04 5.21
CA VAL A 126 4.71 -1.41 5.73
C VAL A 126 6.06 -2.12 5.55
N LEU A 127 6.72 -1.91 4.39
CA LEU A 127 8.04 -2.46 4.10
C LEU A 127 9.15 -1.78 4.91
N GLU A 128 9.08 -0.46 5.12
CA GLU A 128 10.02 0.25 6.00
C GLU A 128 9.91 -0.25 7.44
N PHE A 129 8.70 -0.40 7.96
CA PHE A 129 8.46 -1.03 9.27
C PHE A 129 9.06 -2.44 9.32
N ALA A 130 8.70 -3.31 8.38
CA ALA A 130 9.18 -4.69 8.34
C ALA A 130 10.72 -4.79 8.28
N SER A 131 11.38 -3.82 7.63
CA SER A 131 12.84 -3.76 7.56
C SER A 131 13.54 -3.55 8.91
N THR A 132 12.83 -2.99 9.89
CA THR A 132 13.34 -2.78 11.25
C THR A 132 13.17 -3.99 12.16
N GLN A 133 12.38 -4.97 11.72
CA GLN A 133 12.04 -6.15 12.51
C GLN A 133 13.06 -7.30 12.29
N PRO A 134 13.20 -8.22 13.26
CA PRO A 134 13.93 -9.46 13.04
C PRO A 134 13.36 -10.22 11.82
N PRO A 135 14.19 -10.90 11.01
CA PRO A 135 13.74 -11.52 9.76
C PRO A 135 12.54 -12.48 9.90
N ALA A 136 12.44 -13.20 11.01
CA ALA A 136 11.29 -14.08 11.28
C ALA A 136 9.98 -13.29 11.48
N VAL A 137 10.04 -12.22 12.27
CA VAL A 137 8.88 -11.35 12.55
C VAL A 137 8.47 -10.60 11.27
N ALA A 138 9.42 -10.10 10.49
CA ALA A 138 9.14 -9.45 9.21
C ALA A 138 8.41 -10.39 8.23
N ARG A 139 8.80 -11.66 8.19
CA ARG A 139 8.16 -12.69 7.34
C ARG A 139 6.75 -13.02 7.79
N GLU A 140 6.54 -13.15 9.09
CA GLU A 140 5.22 -13.42 9.66
C GLU A 140 4.27 -12.25 9.37
N PHE A 141 4.68 -11.03 9.72
CA PHE A 141 3.92 -9.81 9.49
C PHE A 141 3.57 -9.60 8.01
N LEU A 142 4.54 -9.67 7.10
CA LEU A 142 4.26 -9.54 5.66
C LEU A 142 3.50 -10.76 5.09
N GLY A 143 3.55 -11.90 5.79
CA GLY A 143 2.78 -13.09 5.46
C GLY A 143 1.28 -12.88 5.62
N GLU A 144 0.85 -12.07 6.60
CA GLU A 144 -0.57 -11.73 6.82
C GLU A 144 -1.18 -11.02 5.60
N VAL A 145 -0.40 -10.16 4.94
CA VAL A 145 -0.82 -9.40 3.76
C VAL A 145 -0.45 -10.08 2.43
N ALA A 146 0.12 -11.28 2.44
CA ALA A 146 0.61 -11.97 1.24
C ALA A 146 -0.49 -12.22 0.19
N HIS A 147 -1.73 -12.41 0.63
CA HIS A 147 -2.87 -12.58 -0.27
C HIS A 147 -3.18 -11.28 -1.05
N ILE A 148 -3.09 -10.12 -0.38
CA ILE A 148 -3.23 -8.79 -0.99
C ILE A 148 -2.09 -8.55 -1.99
N LEU A 149 -0.86 -8.87 -1.59
CA LEU A 149 0.31 -8.73 -2.46
C LEU A 149 0.21 -9.63 -3.71
N ASN A 150 -0.35 -10.83 -3.61
CA ASN A 150 -0.60 -11.69 -4.78
C ASN A 150 -1.68 -11.11 -5.70
N ALA A 151 -2.74 -10.51 -5.16
CA ALA A 151 -3.76 -9.82 -5.95
C ALA A 151 -3.15 -8.62 -6.70
N LEU A 152 -2.39 -7.78 -6.00
CA LEU A 152 -1.66 -6.65 -6.58
C LEU A 152 -0.66 -7.11 -7.65
N PHE A 153 0.13 -8.15 -7.38
CA PHE A 153 1.05 -8.76 -8.35
C PHE A 153 0.30 -9.20 -9.61
N THR A 154 -0.82 -9.91 -9.44
CA THR A 154 -1.62 -10.40 -10.57
C THR A 154 -2.19 -9.24 -11.38
N ALA A 155 -2.63 -8.15 -10.75
CA ALA A 155 -3.19 -6.99 -11.42
C ALA A 155 -2.13 -6.29 -12.28
N LEU A 156 -0.93 -6.10 -11.72
CA LEU A 156 0.21 -5.52 -12.44
C LEU A 156 0.68 -6.42 -13.58
N ALA A 157 0.79 -7.74 -13.33
CA ALA A 157 1.23 -8.71 -14.33
C ALA A 157 0.26 -8.81 -15.52
N ASN A 158 -1.05 -8.81 -15.27
CA ASN A 158 -2.07 -8.81 -16.32
C ASN A 158 -2.01 -7.57 -17.22
N ARG A 159 -1.57 -6.43 -16.66
CA ARG A 159 -1.35 -5.17 -17.40
C ARG A 159 0.04 -5.09 -18.04
N GLY A 160 0.90 -6.11 -17.88
CA GLY A 160 2.29 -6.09 -18.34
C GLY A 160 3.12 -5.00 -17.65
N ASN A 161 2.76 -4.59 -16.43
CA ASN A 161 3.40 -3.50 -15.73
C ASN A 161 4.71 -3.97 -15.05
N PRO A 162 5.86 -3.30 -15.28
CA PRO A 162 7.16 -3.75 -14.77
C PRO A 162 7.27 -3.69 -13.25
N TYR A 163 6.42 -2.92 -12.55
CA TYR A 163 6.38 -2.92 -11.08
C TYR A 163 5.93 -4.25 -10.47
N ALA A 164 5.35 -5.17 -11.27
CA ALA A 164 5.05 -6.53 -10.81
C ALA A 164 6.30 -7.23 -10.24
N CYS A 165 7.49 -6.90 -10.75
CA CYS A 165 8.72 -7.50 -10.24
C CYS A 165 9.01 -7.09 -8.78
N VAL A 166 8.65 -5.87 -8.37
CA VAL A 166 8.90 -5.39 -6.99
C VAL A 166 7.97 -6.09 -6.01
N ILE A 167 6.69 -6.24 -6.36
CA ILE A 167 5.70 -6.90 -5.50
C ILE A 167 6.05 -8.38 -5.29
N ALA A 168 6.43 -9.06 -6.37
CA ALA A 168 6.79 -10.46 -6.24
C ALA A 168 8.19 -10.67 -5.62
N ALA A 169 9.08 -9.65 -5.60
CA ALA A 169 10.27 -9.65 -4.75
C ALA A 169 9.89 -9.68 -3.25
N VAL A 170 8.89 -8.87 -2.84
CA VAL A 170 8.39 -8.86 -1.46
C VAL A 170 7.84 -10.23 -1.06
N LEU A 171 7.06 -10.88 -1.94
CA LEU A 171 6.55 -12.24 -1.70
C LEU A 171 7.70 -13.26 -1.56
N GLU A 172 8.73 -13.19 -2.41
CA GLU A 172 9.85 -14.13 -2.36
C GLU A 172 10.70 -14.01 -1.09
N VAL A 173 11.05 -12.78 -0.67
CA VAL A 173 11.88 -12.57 0.55
C VAL A 173 11.15 -12.95 1.82
N THR A 174 9.82 -12.93 1.77
CA THR A 174 8.96 -13.33 2.88
C THR A 174 8.73 -14.85 2.93
N GLY A 175 9.24 -15.58 1.93
CA GLY A 175 9.04 -17.03 1.80
C GLY A 175 7.67 -17.41 1.25
N GLN A 176 6.90 -16.44 0.79
CA GLN A 176 5.59 -16.65 0.18
C GLN A 176 5.75 -17.04 -1.29
N ARG A 177 4.76 -17.75 -1.81
CA ARG A 177 4.73 -18.10 -3.24
C ARG A 177 4.13 -16.95 -4.03
N VAL A 178 4.80 -16.58 -5.11
CA VAL A 178 4.26 -15.72 -6.15
C VAL A 178 3.25 -16.52 -6.95
N GLN A 179 1.99 -16.13 -6.91
CA GLN A 179 0.90 -16.85 -7.56
C GLN A 179 -0.03 -15.86 -8.24
N ALA A 180 -0.35 -16.14 -9.51
CA ALA A 180 -1.46 -15.47 -10.16
C ALA A 180 -2.77 -15.93 -9.50
N VAL A 181 -3.53 -14.99 -8.97
CA VAL A 181 -4.82 -15.24 -8.33
C VAL A 181 -5.97 -14.67 -9.17
N ALA A 182 -7.17 -15.22 -9.02
CA ALA A 182 -8.35 -14.62 -9.65
C ALA A 182 -8.62 -13.26 -9.01
N ILE A 183 -8.72 -12.21 -9.81
CA ILE A 183 -9.06 -10.85 -9.36
C ILE A 183 -10.49 -10.55 -9.81
N THR A 184 -11.29 -9.99 -8.91
CA THR A 184 -12.59 -9.44 -9.25
C THR A 184 -12.39 -8.18 -10.10
N PRO A 185 -12.93 -8.12 -11.33
CA PRO A 185 -12.82 -6.91 -12.15
C PRO A 185 -13.49 -5.74 -11.43
N GLU A 186 -12.80 -4.60 -11.41
CA GLU A 186 -13.42 -3.36 -10.95
C GLU A 186 -14.49 -2.90 -11.94
N PRO A 187 -15.62 -2.38 -11.46
CA PRO A 187 -16.58 -1.71 -12.33
C PRO A 187 -15.91 -0.52 -13.02
N GLY A 188 -16.37 -0.18 -14.23
CA GLY A 188 -15.87 1.00 -14.92
C GLY A 188 -16.11 2.27 -14.10
N LEU A 189 -15.31 3.31 -14.35
CA LEU A 189 -15.51 4.61 -13.70
C LEU A 189 -16.96 5.08 -13.93
N ASP A 190 -17.46 4.97 -15.15
CA ASP A 190 -18.84 5.35 -15.48
C ASP A 190 -19.89 4.54 -14.70
N ASP A 191 -19.65 3.24 -14.47
CA ASP A 191 -20.54 2.37 -13.68
C ASP A 191 -20.54 2.74 -12.20
N THR A 192 -19.39 3.17 -11.68
CA THR A 192 -19.20 3.53 -10.27
C THR A 192 -19.79 4.91 -9.96
N TRP A 193 -19.81 5.81 -10.95
CA TRP A 193 -20.36 7.15 -10.86
C TRP A 193 -21.83 7.21 -11.29
N ALA A 194 -22.43 6.09 -11.66
CA ALA A 194 -23.86 6.00 -11.91
C ALA A 194 -24.64 6.37 -10.64
N GLU A 195 -25.37 7.48 -10.69
CA GLU A 195 -26.23 7.87 -9.58
C GLU A 195 -27.33 6.82 -9.40
N PRO A 196 -27.51 6.27 -8.18
CA PRO A 196 -28.61 5.36 -7.91
C PRO A 196 -29.94 6.09 -8.10
N GLU A 197 -30.98 5.36 -8.52
CA GLU A 197 -32.32 5.94 -8.69
C GLU A 197 -32.78 6.61 -7.38
N ALA A 198 -33.17 7.88 -7.46
CA ALA A 198 -33.37 8.77 -6.31
C ALA A 198 -34.40 8.28 -5.26
N PHE A 199 -35.20 7.26 -5.58
CA PHE A 199 -36.26 6.73 -4.72
C PHE A 199 -36.22 5.21 -4.53
N ASP A 200 -35.18 4.53 -5.03
CA ASP A 200 -34.97 3.13 -4.66
C ASP A 200 -34.26 3.07 -3.31
N GLY A 201 -34.78 2.26 -2.39
CA GLY A 201 -34.42 2.27 -0.98
C GLY A 201 -32.90 2.26 -0.77
N CYS A 202 -32.39 3.22 0.00
CA CYS A 202 -30.96 3.48 0.19
C CYS A 202 -30.22 2.21 0.66
N ALA A 203 -29.65 1.46 -0.27
CA ALA A 203 -28.75 0.34 -0.02
C ALA A 203 -27.40 0.69 -0.68
N THR A 204 -26.77 1.76 -0.22
CA THR A 204 -25.43 2.11 -0.67
C THR A 204 -24.42 1.08 -0.15
N GLN A 205 -23.46 0.69 -0.98
CA GLN A 205 -22.29 -0.08 -0.52
C GLN A 205 -21.63 0.71 0.63
N GLY A 206 -21.53 0.09 1.81
CA GLY A 206 -21.07 0.73 3.05
C GLY A 206 -22.14 0.87 4.15
N GLN A 207 -23.40 0.49 3.89
CA GLN A 207 -24.39 0.33 4.95
C GLN A 207 -24.36 -1.09 5.54
N ASN A 208 -24.09 -1.20 6.84
CA ASN A 208 -24.11 -2.49 7.55
C ASN A 208 -25.48 -3.19 7.52
N ARG A 209 -26.58 -2.46 7.25
CA ARG A 209 -27.96 -2.99 7.15
C ARG A 209 -28.84 -2.08 6.27
N PRO A 210 -29.07 -2.41 4.99
CA PRO A 210 -30.03 -1.69 4.18
C PRO A 210 -31.45 -1.84 4.78
N GLY A 211 -32.18 -0.74 4.91
CA GLY A 211 -33.58 -0.71 5.37
C GLY A 211 -33.84 -0.51 6.88
N GLN A 212 -32.81 -0.29 7.71
CA GLN A 212 -33.00 0.04 9.13
C GLN A 212 -32.56 1.48 9.43
N ALA A 213 -33.43 2.25 10.09
CA ALA A 213 -33.10 3.59 10.56
C ALA A 213 -31.94 3.53 11.57
N GLN A 214 -30.84 4.23 11.28
CA GLN A 214 -29.69 4.31 12.17
C GLN A 214 -29.69 5.68 12.88
N PRO A 215 -29.61 5.72 14.22
CA PRO A 215 -29.58 6.97 14.96
C PRO A 215 -28.27 7.72 14.70
N LEU A 216 -28.38 8.98 14.27
CA LEU A 216 -27.24 9.89 14.14
C LEU A 216 -26.77 10.33 15.53
N HIS A 217 -25.56 9.92 15.92
CA HIS A 217 -24.92 10.40 17.14
C HIS A 217 -24.16 11.71 16.86
N PHE A 218 -24.76 12.83 17.26
CA PHE A 218 -24.08 14.12 17.26
C PHE A 218 -23.17 14.22 18.48
N VAL A 219 -21.85 14.15 18.26
CA VAL A 219 -20.87 14.47 19.30
C VAL A 219 -20.83 15.99 19.45
N ARG A 220 -21.40 16.53 20.53
CA ARG A 220 -21.25 17.95 20.87
C ARG A 220 -19.79 18.23 21.23
N ASN A 221 -19.13 19.07 20.44
CA ASN A 221 -17.79 19.57 20.75
C ASN A 221 -17.85 20.53 21.96
N PRO A 222 -17.23 20.21 23.12
CA PRO A 222 -17.40 20.98 24.36
C PRO A 222 -16.65 22.33 24.39
N ARG A 223 -16.08 22.80 23.26
CA ARG A 223 -15.34 24.08 23.19
C ARG A 223 -16.11 25.27 22.62
N ALA A 224 -17.39 25.12 22.27
CA ALA A 224 -18.19 26.24 21.76
C ALA A 224 -19.14 26.81 22.84
N SER A 225 -18.58 27.30 23.95
CA SER A 225 -19.32 28.19 24.86
C SER A 225 -18.38 29.20 25.51
N SER A 226 -17.92 30.19 24.73
CA SER A 226 -17.38 31.42 25.29
C SER A 226 -17.80 32.63 24.46
N SER A 227 -18.52 33.51 25.16
CA SER A 227 -18.71 34.96 24.94
C SER A 227 -19.48 35.49 23.73
N SER A 228 -20.64 36.08 24.02
CA SER A 228 -20.90 37.48 23.66
C SER A 228 -21.89 38.11 24.65
N GLN A 229 -21.38 38.92 25.60
CA GLN A 229 -22.18 39.87 26.38
C GLN A 229 -22.67 40.99 25.45
N GLY A 230 -23.99 41.23 25.42
CA GLY A 230 -24.58 42.37 24.74
C GLY A 230 -24.65 43.60 25.67
N VAL A 231 -24.22 44.74 25.17
CA VAL A 231 -24.42 46.07 25.78
C VAL A 231 -25.74 46.63 25.25
N SER A 232 -26.63 47.07 26.14
CA SER A 232 -27.88 47.77 25.80
C SER A 232 -27.69 49.29 25.80
N PRO A 233 -28.47 50.05 25.00
CA PRO A 233 -28.34 51.49 24.82
C PRO A 233 -28.81 52.34 26.01
#